data_AF-A0A1G0WG62-F1
#
_entry.id   AF-A0A1G0WG62-F1
#
_cell.length_a   1.000
_cell.length_b   1.000
_cell.length_c   1.000
_cell.angle_alpha   90.00
_cell.angle_beta   90.00
_cell.angle_gamma   90.00
#
_symmetry.space_group_name_H-M   'P 1'
#
loop_
_entity.id
_entity.type
_entity.pdbx_description
1 polymer ?
#
loop_
_entity_poly.entity_id
_entity_poly.type
_entity_poly.pdbx_seq_one_letter_code
_entity_poly.pdbx_strand_id
1 'polypeptide(L)'
;MNNEDVTINCSVFQVQESIIKDITLKLNKAKGFADKAVFAEELLDEVNALLACQDYEDTSADCENCRYIASLRKKTADIILMAKRLAVN
;
A
#
# COMPACT_ATOMS: atom_id res chain seq x y z
N MET A 1 24.53 -1.91 -9.17
CA MET A 1 23.29 -1.25 -9.59
C MET A 1 23.01 -0.18 -8.56
N ASN A 2 23.08 1.09 -8.96
CA ASN A 2 22.80 2.20 -8.05
C ASN A 2 21.29 2.16 -7.75
N ASN A 3 20.94 1.94 -6.49
CA ASN A 3 19.59 2.16 -5.98
C ASN A 3 19.38 3.67 -5.89
N GLU A 4 19.09 4.31 -7.02
CA GLU A 4 18.41 5.59 -6.98
C GLU A 4 17.00 5.29 -6.47
N ASP A 5 16.76 5.58 -5.18
CA ASP A 5 15.42 5.61 -4.62
C ASP A 5 14.59 6.59 -5.47
N VAL A 6 13.76 6.05 -6.36
CA VAL A 6 12.80 6.84 -7.14
C VAL A 6 11.89 7.53 -6.13
N THR A 7 12.19 8.81 -5.88
CA THR A 7 11.47 9.61 -4.89
C THR A 7 10.27 10.21 -5.58
N ILE A 8 9.07 9.76 -5.19
CA ILE A 8 7.80 10.36 -5.63
C ILE A 8 7.62 11.68 -4.86
N ASN A 9 7.55 12.80 -5.58
CA ASN A 9 7.52 14.14 -4.96
C ASN A 9 6.09 14.67 -4.71
N CYS A 10 5.06 13.88 -5.03
CA CYS A 10 3.68 14.22 -4.74
C CYS A 10 3.43 14.32 -3.23
N SER A 11 2.92 15.47 -2.75
CA SER A 11 2.65 15.71 -1.33
C SER A 11 1.61 14.76 -0.76
N VAL A 12 0.55 14.45 -1.53
CA VAL A 12 -0.48 13.45 -1.17
C VAL A 12 0.18 12.09 -0.94
N PHE A 13 1.06 11.68 -1.85
CA PHE A 13 1.80 10.43 -1.70
C PHE A 13 2.70 10.45 -0.46
N GLN A 14 3.46 11.53 -0.22
CA GLN A 14 4.40 11.59 0.89
C GLN A 14 3.72 11.50 2.26
N VAL A 15 2.56 12.16 2.42
CA VAL A 15 1.75 12.04 3.64
C VAL A 15 1.29 10.60 3.83
N GLN A 16 0.73 10.01 2.78
CA GLN A 16 0.20 8.65 2.85
C GLN A 16 1.29 7.59 3.03
N GLU A 17 2.47 7.82 2.46
CA GLU A 17 3.62 6.91 2.53
C GLU A 17 4.08 6.71 3.97
N SER A 18 4.05 7.76 4.79
CA SER A 18 4.37 7.63 6.22
C SER A 18 3.40 6.67 6.93
N ILE A 19 2.10 6.82 6.67
CA ILE A 19 1.05 5.98 7.25
C ILE A 19 1.20 4.54 6.77
N ILE A 20 1.38 4.35 5.46
CA ILE A 20 1.55 3.03 4.84
C ILE A 20 2.81 2.32 5.37
N LYS A 21 3.92 3.05 5.59
CA LYS A 21 5.14 2.48 6.18
C LYS A 21 4.88 1.95 7.58
N ASP A 22 4.17 2.70 8.43
CA ASP A 22 3.83 2.26 9.77
C ASP A 22 2.91 1.03 9.77
N ILE A 23 1.89 1.02 8.92
CA ILE A 23 1.00 -0.14 8.74
C ILE A 23 1.81 -1.37 8.28
N THR A 24 2.69 -1.18 7.30
CA THR A 24 3.54 -2.26 6.76
C THR A 24 4.46 -2.83 7.85
N LEU A 25 5.03 -1.99 8.72
CA LEU A 25 5.83 -2.44 9.86
C LEU A 25 5.01 -3.25 10.86
N LYS A 26 3.77 -2.84 11.16
CA LYS A 26 2.86 -3.60 12.04
C LYS A 26 2.47 -4.94 11.42
N LEU A 27 2.11 -4.95 10.13
CA LEU A 27 1.77 -6.13 9.36
C LEU A 27 2.90 -7.16 9.37
N ASN A 28 4.14 -6.71 9.19
CA ASN A 28 5.32 -7.59 9.22
C ASN A 28 5.60 -8.17 10.62
N LYS A 29 5.23 -7.45 11.69
CA LYS A 29 5.39 -7.90 13.09
C LYS A 29 4.23 -8.78 13.59
N ALA A 30 3.07 -8.72 12.94
CA ALA A 30 1.88 -9.46 13.33
C ALA A 30 2.05 -10.98 13.21
N LYS A 31 1.48 -11.74 14.16
CA LYS A 31 1.60 -13.19 14.22
C LYS A 31 0.39 -13.86 13.58
N GLY A 32 0.64 -14.66 12.54
CA GLY A 32 -0.42 -15.41 11.86
C GLY A 32 -1.33 -14.55 10.98
N PHE A 33 -2.23 -15.21 10.25
CA PHE A 33 -3.06 -14.55 9.23
C PHE A 33 -4.19 -13.70 9.80
N ALA A 34 -4.72 -14.03 10.97
CA ALA A 34 -5.79 -13.26 11.62
C ALA A 34 -5.32 -11.85 12.01
N ASP A 35 -4.19 -11.75 12.71
CA ASP A 35 -3.62 -10.46 13.13
C ASP A 35 -3.15 -9.65 11.92
N LYS A 36 -2.55 -10.31 10.91
CA LYS A 36 -2.13 -9.67 9.67
C LYS A 36 -3.30 -9.10 8.87
N ALA A 37 -4.48 -9.71 8.96
CA ALA A 37 -5.65 -9.26 8.22
C ALA A 37 -6.13 -7.87 8.68
N VAL A 38 -6.02 -7.56 9.97
CA VAL A 38 -6.40 -6.23 10.49
C VAL A 38 -5.53 -5.15 9.84
N PHE A 39 -4.21 -5.34 9.83
CA PHE A 39 -3.31 -4.39 9.17
C PHE A 39 -3.40 -4.41 7.64
N ALA A 40 -3.83 -5.52 7.04
CA ALA A 40 -4.08 -5.59 5.61
C ALA A 40 -5.37 -4.83 5.22
N GLU A 41 -6.40 -4.83 6.07
CA GLU A 41 -7.60 -3.98 5.91
C GLU A 41 -7.21 -2.50 5.99
N GLU A 42 -6.45 -2.10 7.01
CA GLU A 42 -5.91 -0.72 7.12
C GLU A 42 -5.06 -0.35 5.89
N LEU A 43 -4.15 -1.22 5.45
CA LEU A 43 -3.33 -0.99 4.26
C LEU A 43 -4.19 -0.78 3.02
N LEU A 44 -5.26 -1.57 2.87
CA LEU A 44 -6.16 -1.52 1.71
C LEU A 44 -6.89 -0.18 1.64
N ASP A 45 -7.34 0.35 2.77
CA ASP A 45 -8.02 1.66 2.82
C ASP A 45 -7.08 2.79 2.38
N GLU A 46 -5.86 2.82 2.92
CA GLU A 46 -4.88 3.87 2.60
C GLU A 46 -4.39 3.81 1.15
N VAL A 47 -4.21 2.62 0.58
CA VAL A 47 -3.82 2.49 -0.84
C VAL A 47 -4.98 2.81 -1.77
N ASN A 48 -6.22 2.51 -1.39
CA ASN A 48 -7.39 2.91 -2.18
C ASN A 48 -7.55 4.43 -2.22
N ALA A 49 -7.19 5.15 -1.14
CA ALA A 49 -7.16 6.60 -1.14
C ALA A 49 -6.17 7.15 -2.20
N LEU A 50 -4.96 6.58 -2.31
CA LEU A 50 -4.00 6.95 -3.36
C LEU A 50 -4.50 6.63 -4.77
N LEU A 51 -5.13 5.46 -4.95
CA LEU A 51 -5.67 5.05 -6.24
C LEU A 51 -6.84 5.92 -6.69
N ALA A 52 -7.60 6.47 -5.74
CA ALA A 52 -8.73 7.37 -5.96
C ALA A 52 -8.36 8.86 -5.97
N CYS A 53 -7.07 9.20 -5.96
CA CYS A 53 -6.59 10.59 -5.95
C CYS A 53 -7.22 11.39 -7.11
N GLN A 54 -7.90 12.48 -6.76
CA GLN A 54 -8.59 13.34 -7.72
C GLN A 54 -7.63 14.21 -8.53
N ASP A 55 -6.45 14.49 -7.97
CA ASP A 55 -5.41 15.31 -8.59
C ASP A 55 -4.44 14.48 -9.45
N TYR A 56 -4.88 13.29 -9.89
CA TYR A 56 -4.04 12.42 -10.70
C TYR A 56 -3.87 12.99 -12.12
N GLU A 57 -2.63 13.08 -12.57
CA GLU A 57 -2.26 13.53 -13.90
C GLU A 57 -1.55 12.42 -14.70
N ASP A 58 -2.13 11.99 -15.83
CA ASP A 58 -1.56 10.93 -16.68
C ASP A 58 -0.17 11.27 -17.23
N THR A 59 0.18 12.55 -17.34
CA THR A 59 1.50 13.00 -17.85
C THR A 59 2.56 13.13 -16.77
N SER A 60 2.20 12.92 -15.49
CA SER A 60 3.10 13.10 -14.36
C SER A 60 3.72 11.77 -13.94
N ALA A 61 5.05 11.68 -14.05
CA ALA A 61 5.80 10.49 -13.61
C ALA A 61 5.59 10.19 -12.11
N ASP A 62 5.41 11.22 -11.28
CA ASP A 62 5.09 11.04 -9.86
C ASP A 62 3.73 10.36 -9.67
N CYS A 63 2.72 10.77 -10.46
CA CYS A 63 1.39 10.17 -10.43
C CYS A 63 1.42 8.73 -10.92
N GLU A 64 2.10 8.45 -12.04
CA GLU A 64 2.27 7.10 -12.57
C GLU A 64 2.94 6.17 -11.56
N ASN A 65 4.06 6.60 -10.98
CA ASN A 65 4.80 5.82 -9.99
C ASN A 65 3.99 5.61 -8.70
N CYS A 66 3.27 6.65 -8.23
CA CYS A 66 2.36 6.54 -7.10
C CYS A 66 1.28 5.47 -7.34
N ARG A 67 0.58 5.54 -8.48
CA ARG A 67 -0.46 4.57 -8.84
C ARG A 67 0.10 3.16 -9.01
N TYR A 68 1.30 3.02 -9.59
CA TYR A 68 1.98 1.75 -9.74
C TYR A 68 2.26 1.11 -8.37
N ILE A 69 2.92 1.83 -7.47
CA ILE A 69 3.27 1.32 -6.13
C ILE A 69 2.00 1.04 -5.31
N ALA A 70 1.01 1.95 -5.33
CA ALA A 70 -0.26 1.74 -4.66
C ALA A 70 -0.99 0.48 -5.15
N SER A 71 -0.95 0.21 -6.46
CA SER A 71 -1.52 -1.01 -7.05
C SER A 71 -0.81 -2.28 -6.58
N LEU A 72 0.52 -2.26 -6.45
CA LEU A 72 1.27 -3.40 -5.90
C LEU A 72 0.91 -3.65 -4.45
N ARG A 73 0.81 -2.60 -3.63
CA ARG A 73 0.44 -2.72 -2.21
C ARG A 73 -0.99 -3.20 -2.01
N LYS A 74 -1.92 -2.77 -2.86
CA LYS A 74 -3.29 -3.30 -2.90
C LYS A 74 -3.30 -4.81 -3.12
N LYS A 75 -2.56 -5.31 -4.12
CA LYS A 75 -2.43 -6.76 -4.36
C LYS A 75 -1.89 -7.50 -3.13
N THR A 76 -0.90 -6.92 -2.45
CA THR A 76 -0.37 -7.51 -1.20
C THR A 76 -1.44 -7.61 -0.11
N ALA A 77 -2.21 -6.54 0.12
CA ALA A 77 -3.32 -6.57 1.07
C ALA A 77 -4.35 -7.65 0.69
N ASP A 78 -4.78 -7.68 -0.57
CA ASP A 78 -5.75 -8.65 -1.07
C ASP A 78 -5.30 -10.10 -0.87
N ILE A 79 -4.02 -10.41 -1.09
CA ILE A 79 -3.45 -11.75 -0.87
C ILE A 79 -3.54 -12.15 0.61
N ILE A 80 -3.23 -11.25 1.54
CA ILE A 80 -3.29 -11.52 2.97
C ILE A 80 -4.74 -11.77 3.42
N LEU A 81 -5.67 -10.95 2.92
CA LEU A 81 -7.09 -11.11 3.20
C LEU A 81 -7.65 -12.40 2.61
N MET A 82 -7.18 -12.81 1.43
CA MET A 82 -7.51 -14.11 0.85
C MET A 82 -6.95 -15.26 1.70
N ALA A 83 -5.70 -15.16 2.16
CA ALA A 83 -5.08 -16.17 3.03
C ALA A 83 -5.84 -16.34 4.35
N LYS A 84 -6.32 -15.25 4.97
CA LYS A 84 -7.23 -15.29 6.13
C LYS A 84 -8.47 -16.13 5.86
N ARG A 85 -9.15 -15.90 4.72
CA ARG A 85 -10.38 -16.63 4.34
C ARG A 85 -10.10 -18.12 4.14
N LEU A 86 -8.96 -18.47 3.56
CA LEU A 86 -8.58 -19.87 3.32
C LEU A 86 -8.14 -20.59 4.59
N ALA A 87 -7.56 -19.89 5.56
CA ALA A 87 -7.10 -20.48 6.83
C ALA A 87 -8.22 -20.74 7.86
N VAL A 88 -9.42 -20.20 7.62
CA VAL A 88 -10.62 -20.38 8.48
C VAL A 88 -11.49 -21.55 7.99
N ASN A 89 -11.20 -22.12 6.82
CA ASN A 89 -11.81 -23.36 6.29
C ASN A 89 -10.93 -24.57 6.59
#